data_AF-A0A7S4UPP1-F1
#
_entry.id   AF-A0A7S4UPP1-F1
#
_cell.length_a   1.000
_cell.length_b   1.000
_cell.length_c   1.000
_cell.angle_alpha   90.00
_cell.angle_beta   90.00
_cell.angle_gamma   90.00
#
_symmetry.space_group_name_H-M   'P 1'
#
loop_
_entity.id
_entity.type
_entity.pdbx_description
1 polymer ?
#
loop_
_entity_poly.entity_id
_entity_poly.type
_entity_poly.pdbx_seq_one_letter_code
_entity_poly.pdbx_strand_id
1 'polypeptide(L)'
;PLKLFCRGSLPRVKGTFEADDLEQPEAAQVVRDKAGVPHITAATEFDVFFLNGVAHGQDRLWQLHSGRRLAAGRLSEFAGLRALELDRLSRQLGFRHLAEGDL
;
A
#
# COMPACT_ATOMS: atom_id res chain seq x y z
N PRO A 1 -15.09 12.98 23.47
CA PRO A 1 -15.84 12.43 22.31
C PRO A 1 -15.05 12.36 20.99
N LEU A 2 -14.33 13.41 20.54
CA LEU A 2 -13.60 13.38 19.26
C LEU A 2 -12.35 12.46 19.23
N LYS A 3 -11.64 12.33 20.36
CA LYS A 3 -10.44 11.48 20.48
C LYS A 3 -10.69 9.99 20.22
N LEU A 4 -11.94 9.54 20.36
CA LEU A 4 -12.32 8.13 20.14
C LEU A 4 -12.66 7.86 18.67
N PHE A 5 -13.22 8.84 17.95
CA PHE A 5 -13.67 8.71 16.56
C PHE A 5 -12.50 8.58 15.57
N CYS A 6 -11.44 9.40 15.72
CA CYS A 6 -10.28 9.34 14.82
C CYS A 6 -9.46 8.05 15.01
N ARG A 7 -9.50 7.43 16.19
CA ARG A 7 -8.64 6.28 16.51
C ARG A 7 -9.10 4.97 15.85
N GLY A 8 -10.39 4.84 15.54
CA GLY A 8 -10.92 3.70 14.77
C GLY A 8 -10.63 3.77 13.27
N SER A 9 -10.30 4.96 12.75
CA SER A 9 -9.94 5.15 11.33
C SER A 9 -8.48 4.82 11.01
N LEU A 10 -7.64 4.64 12.04
CA LEU A 10 -6.23 4.29 11.88
C LEU A 10 -6.07 2.78 11.78
N PRO A 11 -5.12 2.30 10.95
CA PRO A 11 -4.80 0.89 10.87
C PRO A 11 -4.19 0.38 12.18
N ARG A 12 -4.39 -0.92 12.46
CA ARG A 12 -3.69 -1.60 13.54
C ARG A 12 -2.24 -1.85 13.13
N VAL A 13 -1.34 -1.07 13.72
CA VAL A 13 0.12 -1.21 13.55
C VAL A 13 0.81 -1.97 14.69
N LYS A 14 0.06 -2.33 15.73
CA LYS A 14 0.55 -3.09 16.90
C LYS A 14 -0.22 -4.39 17.07
N GLY A 15 0.47 -5.37 17.65
CA GLY A 15 -0.04 -6.72 17.88
C GLY A 15 0.37 -7.67 16.76
N THR A 16 -0.16 -8.87 16.84
CA THR A 16 0.02 -9.90 15.82
C THR A 16 -1.14 -9.86 14.82
N PHE A 17 -0.83 -10.22 13.59
CA PHE A 17 -1.80 -10.54 12.55
C PHE A 17 -1.37 -11.86 11.92
N GLU A 18 -2.34 -12.64 11.47
CA GLU A 18 -2.10 -13.89 10.77
C GLU A 18 -1.97 -13.60 9.27
N ALA A 19 -1.03 -14.27 8.63
CA ALA A 19 -0.82 -14.21 7.19
C ALA A 19 -0.42 -15.60 6.72
N ASP A 20 -1.20 -16.17 5.81
CA ASP A 20 -1.00 -17.53 5.30
C ASP A 20 0.20 -17.61 4.35
N ASP A 21 0.62 -16.47 3.79
CA ASP A 21 1.64 -16.40 2.74
C ASP A 21 3.08 -16.32 3.28
N LEU A 22 3.30 -16.17 4.59
CA LEU A 22 4.65 -16.07 5.17
C LEU A 22 5.37 -17.42 5.18
N GLU A 23 6.64 -17.43 4.77
CA GLU A 23 7.47 -18.63 4.74
C GLU A 23 8.00 -19.00 6.14
N GLN A 24 8.42 -18.01 6.94
CA GLN A 24 8.95 -18.19 8.30
C GLN A 24 8.36 -17.13 9.26
N PRO A 25 7.08 -17.28 9.64
CA PRO A 25 6.35 -16.26 10.41
C PRO A 25 6.95 -16.00 11.80
N GLU A 26 7.61 -16.97 12.41
CA GLU A 26 8.25 -16.82 13.73
C GLU A 26 9.42 -15.82 13.75
N ALA A 27 10.07 -15.60 12.60
CA ALA A 27 11.16 -14.65 12.44
C ALA A 27 10.71 -13.29 11.87
N ALA A 28 9.44 -13.18 11.46
CA ALA A 28 8.88 -12.06 10.74
C ALA A 28 8.36 -10.97 11.70
N GLN A 29 8.98 -9.79 11.70
CA GLN A 29 8.63 -8.69 12.60
C GLN A 29 8.73 -7.32 11.94
N VAL A 30 7.78 -6.44 12.28
CA VAL A 30 7.83 -5.01 11.97
C VAL A 30 7.87 -4.20 13.27
N VAL A 31 8.95 -3.45 13.49
CA VAL A 31 9.12 -2.56 14.64
C VAL A 31 9.17 -1.12 14.16
N ARG A 32 8.34 -0.24 14.70
CA ARG A 32 8.37 1.19 14.36
C ARG A 32 9.12 2.00 15.40
N ASP A 33 9.99 2.89 14.94
CA ASP A 33 10.71 3.82 15.81
C ASP A 33 9.81 4.94 16.36
N LYS A 34 10.40 5.92 17.06
CA LYS A 34 9.66 7.07 17.62
C LYS A 34 9.08 8.00 16.55
N ALA A 35 9.66 8.02 15.34
CA ALA A 35 9.17 8.78 14.20
C ALA A 35 8.13 8.00 13.37
N GLY A 36 7.89 6.73 13.70
CA GLY A 36 6.97 5.85 12.99
C GLY A 36 7.58 5.13 11.78
N VAL A 37 8.90 5.19 11.60
CA VAL A 37 9.61 4.50 10.52
C VAL A 37 9.61 2.99 10.77
N PRO A 38 9.12 2.16 9.84
CA PRO A 38 9.12 0.71 10.00
C PRO A 38 10.52 0.12 9.75
N HIS A 39 11.01 -0.63 10.73
CA HIS A 39 12.15 -1.53 10.64
C HIS A 39 11.63 -2.96 10.52
N ILE A 40 12.03 -3.65 9.46
CA ILE A 40 11.51 -4.97 9.10
C ILE A 40 12.64 -5.98 9.23
N THR A 41 12.34 -7.08 9.92
CA THR A 41 13.25 -8.22 10.08
C THR A 41 12.48 -9.48 9.71
N ALA A 42 13.07 -10.34 8.89
CA ALA A 42 12.55 -11.67 8.58
C ALA A 42 13.69 -12.61 8.17
N ALA A 43 13.42 -13.91 8.13
CA ALA A 43 14.42 -14.91 7.75
C ALA A 43 14.58 -15.09 6.23
N THR A 44 13.55 -14.75 5.44
CA THR A 44 13.57 -14.86 3.98
C THR A 44 13.33 -13.51 3.32
N GLU A 45 13.85 -13.35 2.11
CA GLU A 45 13.64 -12.14 1.31
C GLU A 45 12.15 -11.95 0.96
N PHE A 46 11.43 -13.04 0.70
CA PHE A 46 10.00 -13.02 0.45
C PHE A 46 9.24 -12.38 1.63
N ASP A 47 9.50 -12.84 2.85
CA ASP A 47 8.86 -12.34 4.06
C ASP A 47 9.17 -10.85 4.29
N VAL A 48 10.40 -10.40 3.98
CA VAL A 48 10.76 -8.97 4.04
C VAL A 48 9.91 -8.15 3.08
N PHE A 49 9.77 -8.57 1.83
CA PHE A 49 8.96 -7.85 0.84
C PHE A 49 7.47 -7.88 1.18
N PHE A 50 6.97 -9.01 1.68
CA PHE A 50 5.60 -9.13 2.16
C PHE A 50 5.32 -8.13 3.29
N LEU A 51 6.14 -8.14 4.34
CA LEU A 51 6.01 -7.21 5.46
C LEU A 51 6.18 -5.75 5.05
N ASN A 52 7.05 -5.47 4.08
CA ASN A 52 7.20 -4.12 3.52
C ASN A 52 5.93 -3.66 2.79
N GLY A 53 5.29 -4.55 2.04
CA GLY A 53 3.97 -4.32 1.46
C GLY A 53 2.91 -4.02 2.51
N VAL A 54 2.89 -4.79 3.61
CA VAL A 54 1.99 -4.56 4.75
C VAL A 54 2.23 -3.20 5.39
N ALA A 55 3.49 -2.84 5.69
CA ALA A 55 3.84 -1.55 6.28
C ALA A 55 3.44 -0.38 5.38
N HIS A 56 3.72 -0.48 4.07
CA HIS A 56 3.24 0.49 3.09
C HIS A 56 1.72 0.60 3.02
N GLY A 57 1.00 -0.52 3.08
CA GLY A 57 -0.46 -0.53 3.13
C GLY A 57 -0.99 0.17 4.37
N GLN A 58 -0.38 -0.05 5.54
CA GLN A 58 -0.76 0.64 6.77
C GLN A 58 -0.53 2.16 6.64
N ASP A 59 0.63 2.58 6.16
CA ASP A 59 1.03 3.98 6.25
C ASP A 59 0.58 4.82 5.04
N ARG A 60 0.37 4.19 3.87
CA ARG A 60 0.25 4.86 2.56
C ARG A 60 -0.82 4.28 1.64
N LEU A 61 -1.82 3.57 2.16
CA LEU A 61 -2.86 2.92 1.34
C LEU A 61 -3.46 3.85 0.29
N TRP A 62 -3.84 5.06 0.72
CA TRP A 62 -4.49 6.03 -0.16
C TRP A 62 -3.57 6.45 -1.32
N GLN A 63 -2.31 6.77 -1.03
CA GLN A 63 -1.35 7.18 -2.04
C GLN A 63 -1.10 6.04 -3.04
N LEU A 64 -0.91 4.81 -2.56
CA LEU A 64 -0.66 3.65 -3.41
C LEU A 64 -1.87 3.30 -4.29
N HIS A 65 -3.06 3.24 -3.68
CA HIS A 65 -4.28 2.90 -4.41
C HIS A 65 -4.62 3.96 -5.46
N SER A 66 -4.52 5.24 -5.09
CA SER A 66 -4.77 6.37 -6.00
C SER A 66 -3.72 6.42 -7.11
N GLY A 67 -2.44 6.24 -6.78
CA GLY A 67 -1.34 6.19 -7.76
C GLY A 67 -1.50 5.05 -8.77
N ARG A 68 -1.87 3.86 -8.31
CA ARG A 68 -2.16 2.71 -9.20
C ARG A 68 -3.32 3.01 -10.15
N ARG A 69 -4.39 3.65 -9.66
CA ARG A 69 -5.52 4.07 -10.50
C ARG A 69 -5.12 5.15 -11.50
N LEU A 70 -4.35 6.14 -11.06
CA LEU A 70 -3.81 7.18 -11.93
C LEU A 70 -3.01 6.56 -13.08
N ALA A 71 -2.02 5.72 -12.78
CA ALA A 71 -1.21 5.07 -13.80
C ALA A 71 -2.04 4.18 -14.76
N ALA A 72 -3.11 3.55 -14.25
CA ALA A 72 -4.04 2.77 -15.06
C ALA A 72 -5.07 3.60 -15.84
N GLY A 73 -5.11 4.92 -15.65
CA GLY A 73 -6.13 5.81 -16.20
C GLY A 73 -7.53 5.52 -15.68
N ARG A 74 -7.66 5.28 -14.38
CA ARG A 74 -8.92 4.94 -13.69
C ARG A 74 -9.15 5.78 -12.42
N LEU A 75 -8.56 6.96 -12.34
CA LEU A 75 -8.73 7.89 -11.23
C LEU A 75 -10.14 8.47 -11.21
N SER A 76 -10.78 8.67 -12.38
CA SER A 76 -12.13 9.22 -12.49
C SER A 76 -13.20 8.33 -11.87
N GLU A 77 -12.93 7.04 -11.66
CA GLU A 77 -13.88 6.10 -11.01
C GLU A 77 -14.31 6.55 -9.61
N PHE A 78 -13.47 7.31 -8.90
CA PHE A 78 -13.85 7.90 -7.61
C PHE A 78 -13.71 9.43 -7.56
N ALA A 79 -12.80 10.03 -8.33
CA ALA A 79 -12.62 11.49 -8.36
C ALA A 79 -13.61 12.21 -9.30
N GLY A 80 -14.37 11.45 -10.09
CA GLY A 80 -15.37 11.93 -11.03
C GLY A 80 -14.77 12.60 -12.27
N LEU A 81 -15.62 13.37 -12.96
CA LEU A 81 -15.29 14.00 -14.26
C LEU A 81 -14.04 14.87 -14.25
N ARG A 82 -13.68 15.44 -13.09
CA ARG A 82 -12.48 16.29 -12.94
C ARG A 82 -11.16 15.56 -13.23
N ALA A 83 -11.14 14.22 -13.10
CA ALA A 83 -9.96 13.41 -13.37
C ALA A 83 -9.96 12.77 -14.77
N LEU A 84 -10.99 13.01 -15.59
CA LEU A 84 -11.16 12.32 -16.87
C LEU A 84 -10.02 12.61 -17.86
N GLU A 85 -9.56 13.85 -17.94
CA GLU A 85 -8.45 14.22 -18.81
C GLU A 85 -7.13 13.56 -18.38
N LEU A 86 -6.94 13.39 -17.07
CA LEU A 86 -5.77 12.71 -16.53
C LEU A 86 -5.79 11.20 -16.81
N ASP A 87 -6.98 10.60 -16.80
CA ASP A 87 -7.18 9.21 -17.20
C ASP A 87 -6.92 8.98 -18.69
N ARG A 88 -7.37 9.93 -19.54
CA ARG A 88 -7.08 9.91 -20.98
C ARG A 88 -5.57 10.00 -21.23
N LEU A 89 -4.89 10.96 -20.58
CA LEU A 89 -3.44 11.12 -20.70
C LEU A 89 -2.69 9.86 -20.25
N SER A 90 -3.04 9.28 -19.11
CA SER A 90 -2.35 8.09 -18.58
C SER A 90 -2.50 6.88 -19.50
N ARG A 91 -3.64 6.72 -20.18
CA ARG A 91 -3.84 5.69 -21.20
C ARG A 91 -3.08 5.97 -22.49
N GLN A 92 -2.95 7.23 -22.90
CA GLN A 92 -2.13 7.63 -24.06
C GLN A 92 -0.64 7.36 -23.83
N LEU A 93 -0.14 7.66 -22.61
CA LEU A 93 1.23 7.35 -22.22
C LEU A 93 1.46 5.84 -22.04
N GLY A 94 0.39 5.06 -21.87
CA GLY A 94 0.47 3.60 -21.87
C GLY A 94 1.14 3.01 -20.64
N PHE A 95 1.22 3.71 -19.50
CA PHE A 95 1.96 3.25 -18.31
C PHE A 95 1.61 1.83 -17.89
N ARG A 96 0.31 1.51 -17.84
CA ARG A 96 -0.15 0.17 -17.49
C ARG A 96 0.29 -0.88 -18.51
N HIS A 97 0.17 -0.56 -19.80
CA HIS A 97 0.53 -1.50 -20.87
C HIS A 97 2.02 -1.82 -20.84
N LEU A 98 2.86 -0.79 -20.64
CA LEU A 98 4.30 -0.95 -20.49
C LEU A 98 4.64 -1.83 -19.27
N ALA A 99 4.04 -1.54 -18.11
CA ALA A 99 4.26 -2.33 -16.91
C ALA A 99 3.80 -3.80 -17.03
N GLU A 100 2.76 -4.09 -17.79
CA GLU A 100 2.31 -5.46 -18.07
C GLU A 100 3.26 -6.20 -19.04
N GLY A 101 4.01 -5.48 -19.87
CA GLY A 101 5.01 -6.05 -20.79
C GLY A 101 6.40 -6.28 -20.16
N ASP A 102 6.68 -5.66 -19.01
CA ASP A 102 7.95 -5.82 -18.27
C ASP A 102 7.99 -7.06 -17.35
N LEU A 103 6.85 -7.73 -17.15
CA LEU A 103 6.69 -8.94 -16.32
C LEU A 103 7.01 -10.22 -17.09
#